data_AF-A0A0H1B614-F1
#
_entry.id   AF-A0A0H1B614-F1
#
_cell.length_a   1.000
_cell.length_b   1.000
_cell.length_c   1.000
_cell.angle_alpha   90.00
_cell.angle_beta   90.00
_cell.angle_gamma   90.00
#
_symmetry.space_group_name_H-M   'P 1'
#
loop_
_entity.id
_entity.type
_entity.pdbx_description
1 polymer ?
#
loop_
_entity_poly.entity_id
_entity_poly.type
_entity_poly.pdbx_seq_one_letter_code
_entity_poly.pdbx_strand_id
1 'polypeptide(L)'
;MAVGKNKRLSKGKKGVKKRTQDPFSRKDEYSVKAPSTFAIRDVGKTLVNRTTGLKNANDSLKGRIFEVSLADLQNDEDHAFRKVKLRVDEVQGKNCLTNFHGLDFTSDKLRSLVRKWQTLIEANVTVKTTDDYLLRLFAIAFTKRRPNQIKKTTYAASSQIRAIRKKITEIIQREASTRTLAQLTKLIPEVIGREIEKATHGIYPLQNVHIRKVKLLKSPKFDLGALLALHGESSTDDKGQKVYIYVPTDRSISETTFLPT
;
A
#
# COMPACT_ATOMS: atom_id res chain seq x y z
N MET A 1 53.94 43.58 51.65
CA MET A 1 54.60 42.26 51.58
C MET A 1 53.56 41.20 51.33
N ALA A 2 53.87 40.27 50.43
CA ALA A 2 53.03 39.16 50.01
C ALA A 2 53.09 37.97 50.99
N VAL A 3 52.21 36.99 50.69
CA VAL A 3 52.28 35.55 51.01
C VAL A 3 51.52 35.07 52.27
N GLY A 4 50.37 34.43 52.01
CA GLY A 4 49.63 33.60 52.98
C GLY A 4 48.61 32.71 52.26
N LYS A 5 49.11 31.72 51.51
CA LYS A 5 48.37 30.75 50.68
C LYS A 5 47.29 30.00 51.48
N ASN A 6 46.01 30.20 51.14
CA ASN A 6 44.97 29.19 51.36
C ASN A 6 44.36 28.76 50.03
N LYS A 7 44.95 27.71 49.45
CA LYS A 7 44.52 27.05 48.23
C LYS A 7 43.30 26.17 48.53
N ARG A 8 42.14 26.76 48.78
CA ARG A 8 40.86 26.05 48.66
C ARG A 8 40.35 26.18 47.22
N LEU A 9 40.89 25.32 46.37
CA LEU A 9 40.20 24.83 45.18
C LEU A 9 38.93 24.13 45.66
N SER A 10 37.85 24.88 45.90
CA SER A 10 36.54 24.29 45.68
C SER A 10 36.49 24.05 44.17
N LYS A 11 36.84 22.83 43.77
CA LYS A 11 36.61 22.36 42.41
C LYS A 11 35.14 22.60 42.15
N GLY A 12 34.82 23.68 41.44
CA GLY A 12 33.53 23.88 40.81
C GLY A 12 33.16 22.54 40.19
N LYS A 13 32.02 22.01 40.61
CA LYS A 13 31.50 20.69 40.21
C LYS A 13 31.64 20.59 38.70
N LYS A 14 32.70 19.92 38.26
CA LYS A 14 33.07 19.78 36.86
C LYS A 14 31.85 19.17 36.22
N GLY A 15 31.16 19.95 35.37
CA GLY A 15 29.83 19.64 34.85
C GLY A 15 29.75 18.16 34.55
N VAL A 16 28.79 17.47 35.20
CA VAL A 16 28.58 16.03 35.08
C VAL A 16 28.72 15.71 33.59
N LYS A 17 29.82 15.05 33.20
CA LYS A 17 30.01 14.57 31.83
C LYS A 17 28.73 13.80 31.55
N LYS A 18 27.87 14.32 30.67
CA LYS A 18 26.72 13.57 30.16
C LYS A 18 27.31 12.24 29.75
N ARG A 19 26.96 11.16 30.47
CA ARG A 19 27.36 9.82 30.06
C ARG A 19 26.99 9.72 28.59
N THR A 20 27.95 9.39 27.74
CA THR A 20 27.70 9.12 26.33
C THR A 20 26.76 7.92 26.30
N GLN A 21 25.46 8.21 26.25
CA GLN A 21 24.42 7.20 26.21
C GLN A 21 24.21 6.85 24.74
N ASP A 22 24.16 5.54 24.45
CA ASP A 22 23.87 5.05 23.12
C ASP A 22 22.56 5.66 22.61
N PRO A 23 22.56 6.33 21.44
CA PRO A 23 21.35 6.86 20.81
C PRO A 23 20.22 5.83 20.66
N PHE A 24 20.52 4.53 20.51
CA PHE A 24 19.50 3.48 20.40
C PHE A 24 18.80 3.18 21.73
N SER A 25 19.44 3.40 22.88
CA SER A 25 18.82 3.14 24.19
C SER A 25 17.66 4.07 24.50
N ARG A 26 17.49 5.15 23.72
CA ARG A 26 16.42 6.13 23.83
C ARG A 26 15.29 5.90 22.82
N LYS A 27 15.41 4.90 21.95
CA LYS A 27 14.43 4.62 20.89
C LYS A 27 13.56 3.43 21.29
N ASP A 28 12.28 3.53 20.97
CA ASP A 28 11.34 2.44 21.03
C ASP A 28 11.00 1.98 19.61
N GLU A 29 10.72 0.69 19.48
CA GLU A 29 10.36 0.04 18.22
C GLU A 29 8.84 -0.07 18.07
N TYR A 30 8.35 0.33 16.89
CA TYR A 30 6.95 0.29 16.49
C TYR A 30 6.77 -0.55 15.23
N SER A 31 5.76 -1.41 15.21
CA SER A 31 5.39 -2.20 14.04
C SER A 31 4.49 -1.40 13.11
N VAL A 32 4.74 -1.45 11.80
CA VAL A 32 3.90 -0.79 10.79
C VAL A 32 2.91 -1.81 10.24
N LYS A 33 1.62 -1.52 10.42
CA LYS A 33 0.52 -2.38 10.00
C LYS A 33 -0.15 -1.82 8.75
N ALA A 34 -0.20 -2.61 7.68
CA ALA A 34 -0.96 -2.35 6.47
C ALA A 34 -2.47 -2.62 6.69
N PRO A 35 -3.35 -1.92 5.94
CA PRO A 35 -4.78 -2.20 5.95
C PRO A 35 -5.09 -3.65 5.55
N SER A 36 -6.23 -4.16 6.03
CA SER A 36 -6.76 -5.50 5.69
C SER A 36 -7.07 -5.71 4.20
N THR A 37 -6.96 -4.66 3.39
CA THR A 37 -7.06 -4.79 1.93
C THR A 37 -5.92 -5.60 1.32
N PHE A 38 -4.78 -5.66 2.00
CA PHE A 38 -3.59 -6.42 1.58
C PHE A 38 -3.52 -7.75 2.32
N ALA A 39 -2.91 -8.77 1.71
CA ALA A 39 -2.78 -10.09 2.31
C ALA A 39 -1.85 -10.08 3.52
N ILE A 40 -0.70 -9.39 3.41
CA ILE A 40 0.25 -9.22 4.51
C ILE A 40 0.00 -7.90 5.21
N ARG A 41 -0.30 -7.98 6.51
CA ARG A 41 -0.48 -6.79 7.37
C ARG A 41 0.84 -6.29 7.94
N ASP A 42 1.83 -7.15 8.12
CA ASP A 42 3.10 -6.78 8.74
C ASP A 42 4.08 -6.28 7.70
N VAL A 43 4.20 -4.95 7.62
CA VAL A 43 5.03 -4.28 6.61
C VAL A 43 6.48 -4.19 7.05
N GLY A 44 6.69 -3.92 8.33
CA GLY A 44 8.03 -3.69 8.87
C GLY A 44 8.01 -3.01 10.23
N LYS A 45 9.17 -2.53 10.63
CA LYS A 45 9.37 -1.91 11.95
C LYS A 45 10.06 -0.56 11.82
N THR A 46 9.75 0.33 12.74
CA THR A 46 10.26 1.70 12.74
C THR A 46 10.68 2.11 14.14
N LEU A 47 11.77 2.86 14.22
CA LEU A 47 12.33 3.31 15.48
C LEU A 47 12.05 4.79 15.66
N VAL A 48 11.55 5.16 16.84
CA VAL A 48 11.31 6.56 17.23
C VAL A 48 11.79 6.78 18.64
N ASN A 49 12.25 8.00 18.95
CA ASN A 49 12.65 8.35 20.30
C ASN A 49 11.46 8.17 21.25
N ARG A 50 11.72 7.57 22.42
CA ARG A 50 10.74 7.44 23.50
C ARG A 50 10.18 8.82 23.85
N THR A 51 8.90 8.86 24.19
CA THR A 51 8.25 10.07 24.69
C THR A 51 9.02 10.64 25.88
N THR A 52 9.46 11.90 25.77
CA THR A 52 10.16 12.59 26.86
C THR A 52 9.59 14.00 27.02
N GLY A 53 9.00 14.27 28.19
CA GLY A 53 8.37 15.56 28.49
C GLY A 53 7.26 15.88 27.49
N LEU A 54 7.35 17.03 26.83
CA LEU A 54 6.37 17.53 25.86
C LEU A 54 6.52 16.94 24.44
N LYS A 55 7.52 16.10 24.19
CA LYS A 55 7.75 15.48 22.87
C LYS A 55 7.23 14.05 22.87
N ASN A 56 6.04 13.88 22.29
CA ASN A 56 5.40 12.57 22.13
C ASN A 56 5.98 11.80 20.94
N ALA A 57 6.19 10.50 21.13
CA ALA A 57 6.61 9.60 20.05
C ALA A 57 5.53 9.50 18.94
N ASN A 58 4.25 9.51 19.33
CA ASN A 58 3.11 9.40 18.42
C ASN A 58 3.09 10.52 17.38
N ASP A 59 3.32 11.77 17.80
CA ASP A 59 3.31 12.92 16.91
C ASP A 59 4.45 12.86 15.88
N SER A 60 5.56 12.20 16.22
CA SER A 60 6.66 11.97 15.28
C SER A 60 6.38 10.84 14.30
N LEU A 61 5.53 9.87 14.68
CA LEU A 61 5.16 8.73 13.84
C LEU A 61 4.04 9.07 12.86
N LYS A 62 3.02 9.81 13.31
CA LYS A 62 1.90 10.23 12.48
C LYS A 62 2.39 11.08 11.31
N GLY A 63 1.81 10.87 10.14
CA GLY A 63 2.18 11.56 8.90
C GLY A 63 3.43 11.01 8.21
N ARG A 64 4.18 10.07 8.80
CA ARG A 64 5.26 9.37 8.08
C ARG A 64 4.67 8.54 6.94
N ILE A 65 5.39 8.51 5.83
CA ILE A 65 5.02 7.76 4.63
C ILE A 65 6.04 6.64 4.44
N PHE A 66 5.56 5.41 4.39
CA PHE A 66 6.34 4.22 4.07
C PHE A 66 6.09 3.82 2.62
N GLU A 67 7.16 3.56 1.89
CA GLU A 67 7.09 3.04 0.53
C GLU A 67 7.44 1.55 0.57
N VAL A 68 6.54 0.72 0.04
CA VAL A 68 6.63 -0.74 0.09
C VAL A 68 6.30 -1.28 -1.29
N SER A 69 6.92 -2.38 -1.69
CA SER A 69 6.52 -3.09 -2.91
C SER A 69 5.12 -3.68 -2.74
N LEU A 70 4.31 -3.65 -3.79
CA LEU A 70 3.01 -4.34 -3.77
C LEU A 70 3.19 -5.86 -3.71
N ALA A 71 4.29 -6.40 -4.24
CA ALA A 71 4.61 -7.82 -4.14
C ALA A 71 4.73 -8.27 -2.69
N ASP A 72 5.44 -7.50 -1.85
CA ASP A 72 5.63 -7.82 -0.42
C ASP A 72 4.33 -7.75 0.38
N LEU A 73 3.32 -7.00 -0.12
CA LEU A 73 2.02 -6.88 0.53
C LEU A 73 1.03 -7.98 0.10
N GLN A 74 1.22 -8.56 -1.09
CA GLN A 74 0.26 -9.49 -1.70
C GLN A 74 0.83 -10.91 -1.92
N ASN A 75 2.14 -11.12 -1.71
CA ASN A 75 2.88 -12.33 -2.07
C ASN A 75 2.82 -12.67 -3.57
N ASP A 76 2.79 -11.66 -4.43
CA ASP A 76 2.75 -11.84 -5.89
C ASP A 76 3.88 -11.04 -6.56
N GLU A 77 4.85 -11.76 -7.12
CA GLU A 77 6.04 -11.19 -7.76
C GLU A 77 5.72 -10.41 -9.04
N ASP A 78 4.62 -10.71 -9.73
CA ASP A 78 4.20 -10.00 -10.93
C ASP A 78 3.90 -8.51 -10.65
N HIS A 79 3.69 -8.16 -9.38
CA HIS A 79 3.40 -6.82 -8.92
C HIS A 79 4.59 -6.09 -8.27
N ALA A 80 5.79 -6.65 -8.34
CA ALA A 80 6.99 -6.10 -7.71
C ALA A 80 7.38 -4.68 -8.20
N PHE A 81 7.00 -4.32 -9.43
CA PHE A 81 7.31 -3.00 -9.98
C PHE A 81 6.41 -1.87 -9.46
N ARG A 82 5.40 -2.17 -8.64
CA ARG A 82 4.49 -1.17 -8.06
C ARG A 82 4.89 -0.89 -6.63
N LYS A 83 5.14 0.38 -6.33
CA LYS A 83 5.40 0.86 -4.97
C LYS A 83 4.13 1.50 -4.40
N VAL A 84 3.66 0.98 -3.27
CA VAL A 84 2.56 1.55 -2.51
C VAL A 84 3.13 2.49 -1.44
N LYS A 85 2.53 3.67 -1.32
CA LYS A 85 2.83 4.64 -0.26
C LYS A 85 1.76 4.55 0.81
N LEU A 86 2.15 4.16 2.01
CA LEU A 86 1.29 4.03 3.18
C LEU A 86 1.63 5.14 4.17
N ARG A 87 0.65 5.95 4.57
CA ARG A 87 0.82 7.00 5.59
C ARG A 87 0.34 6.49 6.94
N VAL A 88 1.07 6.75 8.02
CA VAL A 88 0.58 6.50 9.38
C VAL A 88 -0.43 7.58 9.77
N ASP A 89 -1.67 7.20 10.01
CA ASP A 89 -2.69 8.13 10.49
C ASP A 89 -2.88 8.01 12.01
N GLU A 90 -2.80 6.80 12.58
CA GLU A 90 -2.94 6.56 14.02
C GLU A 90 -1.92 5.55 14.57
N VAL A 91 -1.59 5.66 15.85
CA VAL A 91 -0.69 4.73 16.55
C VAL A 91 -1.43 4.15 17.75
N GLN A 92 -1.57 2.82 17.79
CA GLN A 92 -2.19 2.08 18.88
C GLN A 92 -1.14 1.23 19.59
N GLY A 93 -0.80 1.60 20.83
CA GLY A 93 0.28 0.95 21.56
C GLY A 93 1.59 1.02 20.77
N LYS A 94 2.08 -0.13 20.30
CA LYS A 94 3.28 -0.24 19.46
C LYS A 94 2.97 -0.46 17.96
N ASN A 95 1.70 -0.44 17.56
CA ASN A 95 1.26 -0.66 16.20
C ASN A 95 0.91 0.67 15.53
N CYS A 96 1.52 0.94 14.38
CA CYS A 96 1.21 2.09 13.53
C CYS A 96 0.19 1.65 12.48
N LEU A 97 -1.05 2.16 12.58
CA LEU A 97 -2.10 1.92 11.60
C LEU A 97 -1.90 2.84 10.42
N THR A 98 -1.74 2.24 9.24
CA THR A 98 -1.51 2.99 8.00
C THR A 98 -2.73 3.08 7.11
N ASN A 99 -2.77 4.12 6.28
CA ASN A 99 -3.75 4.33 5.24
C ASN A 99 -3.04 4.54 3.89
N PHE A 100 -3.75 4.29 2.79
CA PHE A 100 -3.18 4.46 1.46
C PHE A 100 -3.03 5.95 1.11
N HIS A 101 -1.82 6.33 0.71
CA HIS A 101 -1.47 7.70 0.34
C HIS A 101 -1.20 7.85 -1.15
N GLY A 102 -0.70 6.81 -1.80
CA GLY A 102 -0.44 6.85 -3.24
C GLY A 102 0.21 5.59 -3.75
N LEU A 103 0.36 5.55 -5.07
CA LEU A 103 0.98 4.44 -5.79
C LEU A 103 1.95 5.02 -6.82
N ASP A 104 3.11 4.40 -6.97
CA ASP A 104 4.11 4.79 -7.96
C ASP A 104 4.70 3.54 -8.63
N PHE A 105 5.32 3.75 -9.78
CA PHE A 105 6.08 2.70 -10.46
C PHE A 105 7.55 2.77 -10.08
N THR A 106 8.23 1.63 -10.14
CA THR A 106 9.68 1.60 -10.13
C THR A 106 10.26 2.25 -11.40
N SER A 107 11.46 2.81 -11.29
CA SER A 107 12.11 3.51 -12.41
C SER A 107 12.56 2.55 -13.51
N ASP A 108 13.00 1.35 -13.14
CA ASP A 108 13.36 0.24 -14.02
C ASP A 108 12.19 -0.18 -14.92
N LYS A 109 11.00 -0.43 -14.36
CA LYS A 109 9.84 -0.84 -15.15
C LYS A 109 9.42 0.23 -16.14
N LEU A 110 9.38 1.51 -15.72
CA LEU A 110 9.05 2.60 -16.64
C LEU A 110 10.05 2.70 -17.80
N ARG A 111 11.35 2.58 -17.51
CA ARG A 111 12.41 2.61 -18.54
C ARG A 111 12.33 1.40 -19.48
N SER A 112 11.93 0.22 -18.98
CA SER A 112 11.77 -1.00 -19.78
C SER A 112 10.58 -0.94 -20.75
N LEU A 113 9.48 -0.29 -20.34
CA LEU A 113 8.27 -0.13 -21.14
C LEU A 113 8.44 0.87 -22.29
N VAL A 114 9.19 1.97 -22.06
CA VAL A 114 9.42 3.01 -23.05
C VAL A 114 10.46 2.54 -24.07
N ARG A 115 9.98 1.95 -25.16
CA ARG A 115 10.78 1.56 -26.33
C ARG A 115 10.59 2.52 -27.50
N LYS A 116 11.56 2.54 -28.42
CA LYS A 116 11.47 3.26 -29.69
C LYS A 116 10.44 2.59 -30.63
N TRP A 117 9.99 3.33 -31.65
CA TRP A 117 9.15 2.85 -32.77
C TRP A 117 7.70 2.49 -32.42
N GLN A 118 7.23 2.96 -31.28
CA GLN A 118 5.84 2.90 -30.82
C GLN A 118 5.43 4.27 -30.27
N THR A 119 4.13 4.54 -30.21
CA THR A 119 3.60 5.77 -29.62
C THR A 119 3.37 5.56 -28.13
N LEU A 120 3.81 6.52 -27.32
CA LEU A 120 3.44 6.64 -25.91
C LEU A 120 2.15 7.46 -25.79
N ILE A 121 1.19 6.94 -25.06
CA ILE A 121 -0.08 7.61 -24.76
C ILE A 121 -0.17 7.79 -23.24
N GLU A 122 -0.17 9.04 -22.80
CA GLU A 122 -0.38 9.43 -21.41
C GLU A 122 -1.75 10.07 -21.25
N ALA A 123 -2.39 9.79 -20.11
CA ALA A 123 -3.61 10.45 -19.68
C ALA A 123 -3.57 10.69 -18.17
N ASN A 124 -4.15 11.81 -17.73
CA ASN A 124 -4.22 12.23 -16.34
C ASN A 124 -5.64 12.65 -16.01
N VAL A 125 -6.15 12.18 -14.86
CA VAL A 125 -7.51 12.48 -14.41
C VAL A 125 -7.50 12.79 -12.93
N THR A 126 -8.22 13.83 -12.54
CA THR A 126 -8.56 14.10 -11.14
C THR A 126 -9.97 13.59 -10.86
N VAL A 127 -10.10 12.69 -9.89
CA VAL A 127 -11.39 12.08 -9.53
C VAL A 127 -11.59 12.18 -8.02
N LYS A 128 -12.84 12.43 -7.63
CA LYS A 128 -13.28 12.34 -6.25
C LYS A 128 -13.92 10.97 -6.04
N THR A 129 -13.44 10.22 -5.05
CA THR A 129 -14.01 8.92 -4.64
C THR A 129 -15.27 9.09 -3.81
N THR A 130 -15.98 8.01 -3.53
CA THR A 130 -17.16 8.00 -2.66
C THR A 130 -16.85 8.46 -1.24
N ASP A 131 -15.65 8.19 -0.74
CA ASP A 131 -15.23 8.51 0.63
C ASP A 131 -14.57 9.90 0.69
N ASP A 132 -14.90 10.78 -0.25
CA ASP A 132 -14.43 12.16 -0.35
C ASP A 132 -12.91 12.37 -0.54
N TYR A 133 -12.14 11.32 -0.86
CA TYR A 133 -10.75 11.49 -1.30
C TYR A 133 -10.67 12.07 -2.71
N LEU A 134 -9.81 13.07 -2.89
CA LEU A 134 -9.48 13.63 -4.20
C LEU A 134 -8.15 13.05 -4.68
N LEU A 135 -8.23 12.23 -5.73
CA LEU A 135 -7.09 11.51 -6.29
C LEU A 135 -6.75 12.05 -7.68
N ARG A 136 -5.47 12.04 -8.03
CA ARG A 136 -4.98 12.25 -9.40
C ARG A 136 -4.31 10.98 -9.89
N LEU A 137 -4.94 10.35 -10.89
CA LEU A 137 -4.49 9.12 -11.53
C LEU A 137 -3.75 9.47 -12.83
N PHE A 138 -2.64 8.78 -13.07
CA PHE A 138 -1.85 8.86 -14.29
C PHE A 138 -1.86 7.49 -14.96
N ALA A 139 -2.38 7.42 -16.17
CA ALA A 139 -2.35 6.23 -16.99
C ALA A 139 -1.31 6.37 -18.11
N ILE A 140 -0.65 5.26 -18.40
CA ILE A 140 0.28 5.11 -19.52
C ILE A 140 -0.17 3.92 -20.37
N ALA A 141 -0.06 4.06 -21.68
CA ALA A 141 -0.32 3.01 -22.65
C ALA A 141 0.63 3.14 -23.84
N PHE A 142 0.91 2.02 -24.49
CA PHE A 142 1.73 1.97 -25.70
C PHE A 142 0.96 1.32 -26.83
N THR A 143 1.27 1.69 -28.06
CA THR A 143 0.70 1.04 -29.24
C THR A 143 1.26 -0.38 -29.38
N LYS A 144 0.38 -1.34 -29.71
CA LYS A 144 0.75 -2.74 -29.97
C LYS A 144 0.98 -2.94 -31.46
N ARG A 145 2.00 -3.73 -31.79
CA ARG A 145 2.24 -4.17 -33.17
C ARG A 145 1.24 -5.24 -33.54
N ARG A 146 0.63 -5.13 -34.72
CA ARG A 146 -0.26 -6.18 -35.23
C ARG A 146 0.55 -7.38 -35.73
N PRO A 147 0.06 -8.62 -35.56
CA PRO A 147 0.66 -9.76 -36.22
C PRO A 147 0.67 -9.51 -37.74
N ASN A 148 1.77 -9.82 -38.42
CA ASN A 148 1.99 -9.60 -39.86
C ASN A 148 2.18 -8.14 -40.32
N GLN A 149 2.45 -7.21 -39.40
CA GLN A 149 2.78 -5.85 -39.78
C GLN A 149 4.20 -5.75 -40.38
N ILE A 150 4.29 -5.35 -41.66
CA ILE A 150 5.55 -5.17 -42.41
C ILE A 150 6.36 -3.99 -41.88
N LYS A 151 5.70 -2.86 -41.59
CA LYS A 151 6.37 -1.65 -41.05
C LYS A 151 6.94 -1.93 -39.66
N LYS A 152 8.20 -1.53 -39.43
CA LYS A 152 8.87 -1.61 -38.12
C LYS A 152 8.26 -0.66 -37.09
N THR A 153 7.70 0.47 -37.53
CA THR A 153 7.09 1.50 -36.68
C THR A 153 5.59 1.30 -36.53
N THR A 154 5.08 1.61 -35.34
CA THR A 154 3.67 1.46 -34.93
C THR A 154 3.15 2.76 -34.32
N TYR A 155 3.10 3.81 -35.13
CA TYR A 155 2.62 5.11 -34.65
C TYR A 155 1.12 5.27 -34.86
N ALA A 156 0.43 5.73 -33.82
CA ALA A 156 -0.98 6.12 -33.89
C ALA A 156 -1.10 7.56 -34.41
N ALA A 157 -2.14 7.84 -35.20
CA ALA A 157 -2.42 9.20 -35.66
C ALA A 157 -2.84 10.11 -34.50
N SER A 158 -2.58 11.41 -34.59
CA SER A 158 -2.91 12.38 -33.53
C SER A 158 -4.41 12.37 -33.16
N SER A 159 -5.30 12.16 -34.13
CA SER A 159 -6.75 12.01 -33.90
C SER A 159 -7.07 10.77 -33.07
N GLN A 160 -6.46 9.63 -33.39
CA GLN A 160 -6.61 8.37 -32.64
C GLN A 160 -6.08 8.52 -31.21
N ILE A 161 -4.93 9.20 -31.01
CA ILE A 161 -4.37 9.46 -29.67
C ILE A 161 -5.37 10.27 -28.82
N ARG A 162 -6.00 11.30 -29.39
CA ARG A 162 -7.03 12.09 -28.69
C ARG A 162 -8.26 11.26 -28.33
N ALA A 163 -8.74 10.43 -29.26
CA ALA A 163 -9.87 9.54 -29.02
C ALA A 163 -9.58 8.49 -27.92
N ILE A 164 -8.37 7.90 -27.93
CA ILE A 164 -7.91 6.97 -26.90
C ILE A 164 -7.80 7.67 -25.55
N ARG A 165 -7.22 8.87 -25.48
CA ARG A 165 -7.15 9.65 -24.23
C ARG A 165 -8.53 9.91 -23.65
N LYS A 166 -9.51 10.31 -24.48
CA LYS A 166 -10.89 10.53 -24.03
C LYS A 166 -11.52 9.26 -23.43
N LYS A 167 -11.35 8.10 -24.11
CA LYS A 167 -11.79 6.79 -23.60
C LYS A 167 -11.13 6.41 -22.28
N ILE A 168 -9.82 6.62 -22.16
CA ILE A 168 -9.08 6.37 -20.92
C ILE A 168 -9.63 7.23 -19.79
N THR A 169 -9.83 8.52 -20.03
CA THR A 169 -10.32 9.43 -18.98
C THR A 169 -11.73 9.08 -18.52
N GLU A 170 -12.60 8.69 -19.45
CA GLU A 170 -13.98 8.29 -19.17
C GLU A 170 -14.05 7.03 -18.31
N ILE A 171 -13.29 5.98 -18.68
CA ILE A 171 -13.25 4.72 -17.92
C ILE A 171 -12.68 4.96 -16.52
N ILE A 172 -11.55 5.67 -16.41
CA ILE A 172 -10.95 5.97 -15.11
C ILE A 172 -11.93 6.76 -14.23
N GLN A 173 -12.61 7.76 -14.79
CA GLN A 173 -13.56 8.56 -14.04
C GLN A 173 -14.73 7.72 -13.53
N ARG A 174 -15.32 6.87 -14.38
CA ARG A 174 -16.43 5.99 -14.02
C ARG A 174 -16.05 4.97 -12.95
N GLU A 175 -14.90 4.32 -13.09
CA GLU A 175 -14.45 3.29 -12.14
C GLU A 175 -14.00 3.89 -10.80
N ALA A 176 -13.41 5.10 -10.81
CA ALA A 176 -12.90 5.75 -9.60
C ALA A 176 -13.95 6.58 -8.84
N SER A 177 -14.99 7.09 -9.49
CA SER A 177 -16.05 7.84 -8.80
C SER A 177 -17.01 6.95 -8.02
N THR A 178 -17.21 5.72 -8.49
CA THR A 178 -18.23 4.80 -7.96
C THR A 178 -17.73 4.00 -6.75
N ARG A 179 -16.42 3.99 -6.50
CA ARG A 179 -15.78 3.09 -5.52
C ARG A 179 -15.12 3.85 -4.39
N THR A 180 -15.00 3.14 -3.27
CA THR A 180 -14.23 3.57 -2.10
C THR A 180 -12.73 3.51 -2.38
N LEU A 181 -11.94 4.24 -1.60
CA LEU A 181 -10.48 4.24 -1.74
C LEU A 181 -9.89 2.84 -1.52
N ALA A 182 -10.43 2.09 -0.56
CA ALA A 182 -10.03 0.71 -0.26
C ALA A 182 -10.35 -0.29 -1.38
N GLN A 183 -11.45 -0.08 -2.11
CA GLN A 183 -11.76 -0.88 -3.29
C GLN A 183 -10.83 -0.52 -4.45
N LEU A 184 -10.54 0.76 -4.63
CA LEU A 184 -9.65 1.22 -5.69
C LEU A 184 -8.23 0.68 -5.54
N THR A 185 -7.68 0.60 -4.33
CA THR A 185 -6.33 0.03 -4.11
C THR A 185 -6.21 -1.41 -4.60
N LYS A 186 -7.27 -2.22 -4.47
CA LYS A 186 -7.32 -3.61 -4.97
C LYS A 186 -7.46 -3.71 -6.50
N LEU A 187 -8.06 -2.71 -7.13
CA LEU A 187 -8.41 -2.74 -8.56
C LEU A 187 -7.39 -2.05 -9.47
N ILE A 188 -6.62 -1.12 -8.91
CA ILE A 188 -5.51 -0.42 -9.60
C ILE A 188 -4.47 -1.38 -10.22
N PRO A 189 -4.14 -2.55 -9.63
CA PRO A 189 -3.17 -3.44 -10.23
C PRO A 189 -3.55 -3.88 -11.65
N GLU A 190 -4.79 -4.26 -11.99
CA GLU A 190 -5.02 -4.84 -13.33
C GLU A 190 -6.37 -4.55 -14.00
N VAL A 191 -7.45 -4.44 -13.25
CA VAL A 191 -8.79 -4.45 -13.84
C VAL A 191 -9.02 -3.23 -14.73
N ILE A 192 -8.61 -2.05 -14.26
CA ILE A 192 -8.76 -0.80 -15.02
C ILE A 192 -7.90 -0.83 -16.30
N GLY A 193 -6.70 -1.40 -16.23
CA GLY A 193 -5.81 -1.51 -17.40
C GLY A 193 -6.39 -2.41 -18.48
N ARG A 194 -6.91 -3.59 -18.09
CA ARG A 194 -7.55 -4.55 -19.00
C ARG A 194 -8.83 -3.99 -19.61
N GLU A 195 -9.62 -3.25 -18.83
CA GLU A 195 -10.84 -2.63 -19.34
C GLU A 195 -10.55 -1.55 -20.39
N ILE A 196 -9.55 -0.70 -20.13
CA ILE A 196 -9.07 0.28 -21.11
C ILE A 196 -8.61 -0.42 -22.40
N GLU A 197 -7.85 -1.51 -22.29
CA GLU A 197 -7.36 -2.25 -23.46
C GLU A 197 -8.52 -2.77 -24.33
N LYS A 198 -9.56 -3.35 -23.70
CA LYS A 198 -10.76 -3.82 -24.40
C LYS A 198 -11.53 -2.68 -25.07
N ALA A 199 -11.75 -1.57 -24.36
CA ALA A 199 -12.53 -0.45 -24.86
C ALA A 199 -11.83 0.36 -25.97
N THR A 200 -10.50 0.30 -26.03
CA THR A 200 -9.69 1.03 -27.03
C THR A 200 -9.32 0.18 -28.24
N HIS A 201 -9.52 -1.15 -28.18
CA HIS A 201 -9.16 -2.09 -29.24
C HIS A 201 -9.76 -1.71 -30.61
N GLY A 202 -10.99 -1.18 -30.64
CA GLY A 202 -11.65 -0.74 -31.87
C GLY A 202 -11.04 0.50 -32.53
N ILE A 203 -10.28 1.32 -31.79
CA ILE A 203 -9.59 2.50 -32.34
C ILE A 203 -8.19 2.11 -32.78
N TYR A 204 -7.41 1.55 -31.86
CA TYR A 204 -6.04 1.11 -32.10
C TYR A 204 -5.65 0.08 -31.03
N PRO A 205 -4.98 -1.03 -31.39
CA PRO A 205 -4.56 -2.02 -30.40
C PRO A 205 -3.47 -1.45 -29.47
N LEU A 206 -3.68 -1.55 -28.16
CA LEU A 206 -2.73 -1.10 -27.15
C LEU A 206 -2.06 -2.29 -26.45
N GLN A 207 -0.93 -2.02 -25.80
CA GLN A 207 -0.23 -2.95 -24.91
C GLN A 207 0.28 -2.18 -23.69
N ASN A 208 0.55 -2.91 -22.60
CA ASN A 208 1.13 -2.38 -21.36
C ASN A 208 0.34 -1.17 -20.83
N VAL A 209 -0.98 -1.32 -20.75
CA VAL A 209 -1.87 -0.30 -20.21
C VAL A 209 -1.85 -0.37 -18.69
N HIS A 210 -1.30 0.65 -18.05
CA HIS A 210 -1.14 0.68 -16.60
C HIS A 210 -1.48 2.04 -16.00
N ILE A 211 -1.94 2.03 -14.76
CA ILE A 211 -1.97 3.23 -13.91
C ILE A 211 -0.55 3.42 -13.37
N ARG A 212 0.22 4.31 -13.99
CA ARG A 212 1.60 4.63 -13.64
C ARG A 212 1.73 5.21 -12.24
N LYS A 213 0.83 6.12 -11.86
CA LYS A 213 0.94 6.85 -10.59
C LYS A 213 -0.43 7.26 -10.08
N VAL A 214 -0.59 7.19 -8.77
CA VAL A 214 -1.74 7.73 -8.05
C VAL A 214 -1.25 8.69 -6.98
N LYS A 215 -1.73 9.92 -7.03
CA LYS A 215 -1.44 10.96 -6.03
C LYS A 215 -2.72 11.30 -5.29
N LEU A 216 -2.67 11.25 -3.97
CA LEU A 216 -3.72 11.82 -3.13
C LEU A 216 -3.48 13.33 -3.03
N LEU A 217 -4.47 14.13 -3.46
CA LEU A 217 -4.42 15.59 -3.42
C LEU A 217 -5.08 16.12 -2.16
N LYS A 218 -6.27 15.61 -1.85
CA LYS A 218 -7.02 15.99 -0.65
C LYS A 218 -7.53 14.72 0.04
N SER A 219 -7.32 14.67 1.35
CA SER A 219 -7.94 13.68 2.22
C SER A 219 -9.18 14.29 2.87
N PRO A 220 -10.23 13.49 3.14
CA PRO A 220 -11.35 13.90 3.96
C PRO A 220 -10.89 14.15 5.40
N LYS A 221 -11.80 14.66 6.23
CA LYS A 221 -11.52 14.83 7.67
C LYS A 221 -11.21 13.46 8.28
N PHE A 222 -10.21 13.42 9.15
CA PHE A 222 -9.81 12.20 9.82
C PHE A 222 -10.98 11.63 10.63
N ASP A 223 -11.31 10.37 10.35
CA ASP A 223 -12.28 9.58 11.09
C ASP A 223 -11.61 8.30 11.59
N LEU A 224 -11.63 8.13 12.91
CA LEU A 224 -11.07 6.96 13.57
C LEU A 224 -11.88 5.70 13.24
N GLY A 225 -13.21 5.81 13.11
CA GLY A 225 -14.09 4.68 12.82
C GLY A 225 -13.78 4.05 11.46
N ALA A 226 -13.69 4.87 10.42
CA ALA A 226 -13.30 4.43 9.08
C ALA A 226 -11.90 3.77 9.06
N LEU A 227 -10.93 4.31 9.81
CA LEU A 227 -9.58 3.72 9.88
C LEU A 227 -9.62 2.35 10.57
N LEU A 228 -10.33 2.21 11.69
CA LEU A 228 -10.42 0.93 12.40
C LEU A 228 -11.13 -0.14 11.56
N ALA A 229 -12.17 0.24 10.82
CA ALA A 229 -12.85 -0.66 9.89
C ALA A 229 -11.90 -1.21 8.81
N LEU A 230 -10.93 -0.40 8.34
CA LEU A 230 -9.92 -0.84 7.38
C LEU A 230 -8.91 -1.84 7.97
N HIS A 231 -8.67 -1.79 9.27
CA HIS A 231 -7.72 -2.69 9.95
C HIS A 231 -8.39 -3.91 10.57
N GLY A 232 -9.72 -3.96 10.65
CA GLY A 232 -10.47 -5.11 11.14
C GLY A 232 -10.24 -5.44 12.62
N GLU A 233 -9.50 -4.61 13.35
CA GLU A 233 -9.26 -4.75 14.79
C GLU A 233 -10.44 -4.18 15.58
N SER A 234 -11.58 -4.83 15.40
CA SER A 234 -12.67 -4.85 16.36
C SER A 234 -13.41 -6.16 16.14
N SER A 235 -13.24 -7.12 17.07
CA SER A 235 -13.98 -8.40 17.19
C SER A 235 -13.26 -9.71 16.82
N THR A 236 -11.99 -9.91 17.18
CA THR A 236 -11.44 -11.28 17.26
C THR A 236 -10.54 -11.44 18.48
N ASP A 237 -11.16 -11.64 19.64
CA ASP A 237 -10.56 -12.43 20.72
C ASP A 237 -11.58 -13.26 21.53
N ASP A 238 -12.83 -13.44 21.05
CA ASP A 238 -13.80 -14.34 21.71
C ASP A 238 -14.87 -14.87 20.72
N LYS A 239 -14.46 -15.66 19.74
CA LYS A 239 -15.37 -16.64 19.11
C LYS A 239 -14.69 -18.00 19.16
N GLY A 240 -14.99 -18.71 20.24
CA GLY A 240 -14.52 -20.07 20.49
C GLY A 240 -14.69 -20.95 19.25
N GLN A 241 -13.61 -21.61 18.87
CA GLN A 241 -13.65 -22.69 17.90
C GLN A 241 -14.64 -23.74 18.39
N LYS A 242 -15.75 -23.94 17.65
CA LYS A 242 -16.59 -25.12 17.82
C LYS A 242 -15.77 -26.32 17.34
N VAL A 243 -15.25 -27.08 18.29
CA VAL A 243 -14.67 -28.40 18.07
C VAL A 243 -15.81 -29.33 17.63
N TYR A 244 -15.81 -29.75 16.37
CA TYR A 244 -16.65 -30.86 15.93
C TYR A 244 -16.01 -32.15 16.42
N ILE A 245 -16.60 -32.74 17.45
CA ILE A 245 -16.24 -34.09 17.91
C ILE A 245 -16.80 -35.07 16.89
N TYR A 246 -15.92 -35.73 16.14
CA TYR A 246 -16.27 -36.91 15.35
C TYR A 246 -16.60 -38.05 16.32
N VAL A 247 -17.85 -38.51 16.32
CA VAL A 247 -18.25 -39.76 16.99
C VAL A 247 -18.05 -40.89 15.98
N PRO A 248 -17.15 -41.86 16.21
CA PRO A 248 -17.00 -43.02 15.32
C PRO A 248 -18.22 -43.92 15.47
N THR A 249 -18.94 -44.17 14.38
CA THR A 249 -20.00 -45.17 14.31
C THR A 249 -19.41 -46.45 13.74
N ASP A 250 -19.03 -47.38 14.62
CA ASP A 250 -18.74 -48.76 14.24
C ASP A 250 -19.13 -49.70 15.38
N ARG A 251 -20.29 -50.37 15.25
CA ARG A 251 -20.57 -51.72 15.76
C ARG A 251 -21.68 -52.35 14.91
N SER A 252 -21.30 -52.98 13.82
CA SER A 252 -22.08 -54.07 13.22
C SER A 252 -21.87 -55.32 14.09
N ILE A 253 -22.89 -55.69 14.86
CA ILE A 253 -22.97 -56.99 15.52
C ILE A 253 -23.72 -57.91 14.55
N SER A 254 -23.09 -59.02 14.21
CA SER A 254 -23.60 -60.11 13.39
C SER A 254 -24.69 -60.87 14.14
N GLU A 255 -25.93 -60.82 13.64
CA GLU A 255 -26.97 -61.80 14.00
C GLU A 255 -26.80 -63.05 13.14
N THR A 256 -26.62 -64.17 13.83
CA THR A 256 -26.52 -65.52 13.29
C THR A 256 -27.95 -66.08 13.14
N THR A 257 -28.41 -66.28 11.91
CA THR A 257 -29.66 -67.02 11.64
C THR A 257 -29.34 -68.50 11.39
N PHE A 258 -29.94 -69.34 12.22
CA PHE A 258 -29.97 -70.80 12.09
C PHE A 258 -30.74 -71.23 10.83
N LEU A 259 -30.21 -72.21 10.09
CA LEU A 259 -30.90 -72.91 9.01
C LEU A 259 -31.74 -74.08 9.56
N PRO A 260 -32.87 -74.43 8.91
CA PRO A 260 -33.75 -75.51 9.34
C PRO A 260 -33.34 -76.87 8.76
N THR A 261 -33.63 -77.93 9.51
CA THR A 261 -33.92 -79.29 9.01
C THR A 261 -35.35 -79.63 9.36
#